data_AF-A0A830CGG4-F1
#
_entry.id   AF-A0A830CGG4-F1
#
_cell.length_a   1.000
_cell.length_b   1.000
_cell.length_c   1.000
_cell.angle_alpha   90.00
_cell.angle_beta   90.00
_cell.angle_gamma   90.00
#
_symmetry.space_group_name_H-M   'P 1'
#
loop_
_entity.id
_entity.type
_entity.pdbx_description
1 polymer ?
#
loop_
_entity_poly.entity_id
_entity_poly.type
_entity_poly.pdbx_seq_one_letter_code
_entity_poly.pdbx_strand_id
1 'polypeptide(L)' 'MEVIDTGALLSVPIGGATLGRIFNVLGEPVDNLGLVDTRTTFPIHRSAPAFIQLDTKLSIFET' A
#
# COMPACT_ATOMS: atom_id res chain seq x y z
N MET A 1 -26.99 0.69 14.95
CA MET A 1 -25.56 1.05 14.86
C MET A 1 -25.45 2.13 13.83
N GLU A 2 -24.82 3.26 14.17
CA GLU A 2 -24.62 4.38 13.25
C GLU A 2 -23.46 4.04 12.30
N VAL A 3 -23.59 4.38 11.02
CA VAL A 3 -22.61 4.08 9.96
C VAL A 3 -22.18 5.39 9.34
N ILE A 4 -20.88 5.57 9.14
CA ILE A 4 -20.29 6.80 8.58
C ILE A 4 -19.62 6.44 7.26
N ASP A 5 -19.96 7.17 6.20
CA ASP A 5 -19.25 7.11 4.93
C ASP A 5 -17.95 7.92 5.05
N THR A 6 -16.82 7.27 4.83
CA THR A 6 -15.50 7.91 4.88
C THR A 6 -15.21 8.74 3.63
N GLY A 7 -15.99 8.58 2.55
CA GLY A 7 -15.80 9.25 1.26
C GLY A 7 -14.53 8.82 0.51
N ALA A 8 -13.79 7.84 1.04
CA ALA A 8 -12.52 7.37 0.50
C ALA A 8 -12.55 5.87 0.26
N LEU A 9 -11.83 5.43 -0.78
CA LEU A 9 -11.61 4.02 -1.05
C LEU A 9 -10.76 3.38 0.06
N LEU A 10 -10.91 2.06 0.23
CA LEU A 10 -10.01 1.28 1.09
C LEU A 10 -8.56 1.51 0.65
N SER A 11 -7.75 1.97 1.60
CA SER A 11 -6.38 2.42 1.38
C SER A 11 -5.44 1.81 2.39
N VAL A 12 -4.19 1.57 1.98
CA VAL A 12 -3.15 0.93 2.81
C VAL A 12 -1.91 1.82 2.89
N PRO A 13 -1.13 1.72 3.97
CA PRO A 13 0.12 2.47 4.12
C PRO A 13 1.16 2.04 3.07
N ILE A 14 1.94 3.00 2.59
CA ILE A 14 3.03 2.77 1.64
C ILE A 14 4.32 3.49 2.07
N GLY A 15 5.44 3.10 1.46
CA GLY A 15 6.74 3.77 1.59
C GLY A 15 7.74 3.00 2.45
N GLY A 16 8.90 3.58 2.70
CA GLY A 16 10.00 2.89 3.40
C GLY A 16 9.65 2.46 4.83
N ALA A 17 8.72 3.17 5.49
CA ALA A 17 8.27 2.84 6.84
C ALA A 17 7.53 1.49 6.95
N THR A 18 7.05 0.93 5.83
CA THR A 18 6.38 -0.39 5.83
C THR A 18 7.37 -1.55 5.73
N LEU A 19 8.66 -1.30 5.47
CA LEU A 19 9.67 -2.35 5.33
C LEU A 19 9.88 -3.08 6.67
N GLY A 20 9.81 -4.42 6.64
CA GLY A 20 9.98 -5.26 7.82
C GLY A 20 8.79 -5.29 8.77
N ARG A 21 7.67 -4.66 8.42
CA ARG A 21 6.42 -4.65 9.20
C ARG A 21 5.44 -5.69 8.66
N ILE A 22 4.57 -6.23 9.53
CA ILE A 22 3.52 -7.18 9.14
C ILE A 22 2.16 -6.49 9.25
N PHE A 23 1.38 -6.53 8.18
CA PHE A 23 0.06 -5.90 8.09
C PHE A 23 -1.03 -6.91 7.77
N ASN A 24 -2.25 -6.62 8.21
CA ASN A 24 -3.44 -7.30 7.71
C ASN A 24 -3.91 -6.71 6.36
N VAL A 25 -5.00 -7.24 5.81
CA VAL A 25 -5.57 -6.79 4.52
C VAL A 25 -6.12 -5.36 4.54
N LEU A 26 -6.38 -4.81 5.73
CA LEU A 26 -6.83 -3.43 5.92
C LEU A 26 -5.64 -2.46 6.04
N GLY A 27 -4.40 -2.96 6.04
CA GLY A 27 -3.21 -2.15 6.22
C GLY A 27 -2.88 -1.83 7.68
N GLU A 28 -3.50 -2.52 8.64
CA GLU A 28 -3.23 -2.33 10.07
C GLU A 28 -2.05 -3.22 10.50
N PRO A 29 -1.08 -2.69 11.26
CA PRO A 29 0.05 -3.47 11.73
C PRO A 29 -0.38 -4.52 12.76
N VAL A 30 0.05 -5.76 12.58
CA VAL A 30 -0.26 -6.92 13.46
C VAL A 30 0.99 -7.53 14.09
N ASP A 31 2.12 -6.81 14.00
CA ASP A 31 3.44 -7.26 14.49
C ASP A 31 3.74 -6.90 15.95
N ASN A 32 2.82 -6.25 16.67
CA ASN A 32 3.00 -5.76 18.05
C ASN A 32 4.15 -4.75 18.24
N LEU A 33 4.69 -4.17 17.15
CA LEU A 33 5.77 -3.18 17.20
C LEU A 33 5.24 -1.73 17.31
N GLY A 34 3.96 -1.57 17.63
CA GLY A 34 3.29 -0.27 17.71
C GLY A 34 2.88 0.28 16.35
N LEU A 35 2.51 1.57 16.32
CA LEU A 35 2.04 2.23 15.10
C LEU A 35 3.17 2.38 14.07
N VAL A 36 2.80 2.44 12.80
CA VAL A 36 3.75 2.73 11.71
C VAL A 36 3.62 4.21 11.37
N ASP A 37 4.73 4.96 11.43
CA ASP A 37 4.74 6.36 11.00
C ASP A 37 4.75 6.42 9.46
N THR A 38 3.57 6.29 8.85
CA THR A 38 3.39 6.46 7.41
C THR A 38 2.57 7.70 7.14
N ARG A 39 3.15 8.64 6.39
CA ARG A 39 2.47 9.88 5.99
C ARG A 39 1.60 9.72 4.74
N THR A 40 1.72 8.59 4.06
CA THR A 40 1.09 8.36 2.75
C THR A 40 0.41 7.00 2.73
N THR A 41 -0.85 7.00 2.29
CA THR A 41 -1.63 5.79 2.02
C THR A 41 -2.07 5.82 0.55
N PHE A 42 -2.19 4.66 -0.09
CA PHE A 42 -2.72 4.53 -1.44
C PHE A 42 -3.97 3.63 -1.45
N PRO A 43 -4.94 3.91 -2.34
CA PRO A 43 -6.10 3.04 -2.51
C PRO A 43 -5.68 1.71 -3.11
N ILE A 44 -6.34 0.61 -2.69
CA ILE A 44 -6.06 -0.72 -3.22
C ILE A 44 -6.46 -0.87 -4.70
N HIS A 45 -7.39 -0.03 -5.15
CA HIS A 45 -7.76 0.09 -6.56
C HIS A 45 -7.19 1.38 -7.13
N ARG A 46 -6.29 1.26 -8.10
CA ARG A 46 -5.72 2.38 -8.85
C ARG A 46 -5.51 2.00 -10.31
N SER A 47 -5.53 3.00 -11.18
CA SER A 47 -5.24 2.79 -12.60
C SER A 47 -3.84 2.24 -12.79
N ALA A 48 -3.70 1.33 -13.76
CA ALA A 48 -2.38 0.87 -14.20
C ALA A 48 -1.58 2.03 -14.82
N PRO A 49 -0.24 1.94 -14.85
CA PRO A 49 0.60 2.90 -15.57
C PRO A 49 0.22 2.98 -17.06
N ALA A 50 0.44 4.14 -17.67
CA ALA A 50 0.20 4.31 -19.11
C ALA A 50 1.20 3.48 -19.94
N PHE A 51 0.83 3.10 -21.16
CA PHE A 51 1.69 2.32 -22.06
C PHE A 51 3.07 2.96 -22.28
N ILE A 52 3.11 4.29 -22.42
CA ILE A 52 4.36 5.06 -22.60
C ILE A 52 5.27 5.08 -21.36
N GLN A 53 4.77 4.66 -20.19
CA GLN A 53 5.51 4.60 -18.93
C GLN A 53 6.07 3.19 -18.65
N LEU A 54 5.76 2.21 -19.49
CA LEU A 54 6.27 0.85 -19.35
C LEU A 54 7.72 0.79 -19.84
N ASP A 55 8.60 0.18 -19.04
CA ASP A 55 10.00 -0.04 -19.44
C ASP A 55 10.08 -1.25 -20.40
N THR A 56 10.80 -1.10 -21.50
CA THR A 56 11.04 -2.17 -22.48
C THR A 56 12.33 -2.94 -22.22
N LYS A 57 13.13 -2.52 -21.21
CA LYS A 57 14.38 -3.17 -20.87
C LYS A 57 14.13 -4.50 -20.16
N LEU A 58 14.81 -5.53 -20.63
CA LEU A 58 14.85 -6.81 -19.93
C LEU A 58 15.69 -6.67 -18.64
N SER A 59 15.10 -7.01 -17.50
CA SER A 59 15.79 -7.10 -16.20
C SER A 59 15.68 -8.53 -15.68
N ILE A 60 16.80 -9.17 -15.37
CA ILE A 60 16.84 -10.53 -14.81
C ILE A 60 16.76 -10.41 -13.29
N PHE A 61 15.80 -11.11 -12.68
CA PHE A 61 15.67 -11.23 -11.23
C PHE A 61 16.08 -12.65 -10.82
N GLU A 62 17.09 -12.77 -9.97
CA GLU A 62 17.52 -14.05 -9.40
C GLU A 62 16.54 -14.49 -8.29
N THR A 63 16.40 -15.81 -8.12
CA THR A 63 15.51 -16.45 -7.14
C THR A 63 16.27 -16.94 -5.92
#